data_AF-A0A0G0MSM7-F1
#
_entry.id   AF-A0A0G0MSM7-F1
#
_cell.length_a   1.000
_cell.length_b   1.000
_cell.length_c   1.000
_cell.angle_alpha   90.00
_cell.angle_beta   90.00
_cell.angle_gamma   90.00
#
_symmetry.space_group_name_H-M   'P 1'
#
loop_
_entity.id
_entity.type
_entity.pdbx_description
1 polymer ?
#
loop_
_entity_poly.entity_id
_entity_poly.type
_entity_poly.pdbx_seq_one_letter_code
_entity_poly.pdbx_strand_id
1 'polypeptide(L)'
;MSYKNPETRKRCQAKSFRERKAKARCEIIEMLGNKCSKCGFEDERALCLDHVNGGGKKEQKKFGGSYIMQILKRIKLGSEEYQLLCCNCNQIKKIDNKEDTSRKYI
;
A
#
# COMPACT_ATOMS: atom_id res chain seq x y z
N MET A 1 -7.11 29.63 -28.41
CA MET A 1 -6.80 28.34 -27.74
C MET A 1 -6.03 28.64 -26.46
N SER A 2 -6.58 28.30 -25.29
CA SER A 2 -6.04 28.75 -24.00
C SER A 2 -4.91 27.84 -23.52
N TYR A 3 -3.69 28.37 -23.45
CA TYR A 3 -2.53 27.68 -22.88
C TYR A 3 -2.75 27.52 -21.37
N LYS A 4 -3.08 26.31 -20.90
CA LYS A 4 -3.22 26.02 -19.47
C LYS A 4 -1.88 26.25 -18.78
N ASN A 5 -1.83 27.20 -17.83
CA ASN A 5 -0.66 27.53 -17.01
C ASN A 5 0.00 26.22 -16.48
N PRO A 6 1.33 26.03 -16.64
CA PRO A 6 2.05 24.83 -16.20
C PRO A 6 1.75 24.39 -14.75
N GLU A 7 1.51 25.32 -13.83
CA GLU A 7 1.18 25.02 -12.44
C GLU A 7 -0.21 24.39 -12.29
N THR A 8 -1.19 24.89 -13.05
CA THR A 8 -2.55 24.33 -13.08
C THR A 8 -2.54 22.91 -13.63
N ARG A 9 -1.68 22.62 -14.61
CA ARG A 9 -1.45 21.28 -15.17
C ARG A 9 -0.84 20.33 -14.13
N LYS A 10 0.19 20.77 -13.39
CA LYS A 10 0.80 19.98 -12.30
C LYS A 10 -0.22 19.65 -11.19
N ARG A 11 -1.03 20.63 -10.77
CA ARG A 11 -2.08 20.43 -9.75
C ARG A 11 -3.14 19.43 -10.20
N CYS A 12 -3.61 19.53 -11.45
CA CYS A 12 -4.58 18.59 -12.02
C CYS A 12 -4.02 17.15 -12.07
N GLN A 13 -2.77 16.99 -12.50
CA GLN A 13 -2.11 15.68 -12.52
C GLN A 13 -1.96 15.08 -11.11
N ALA A 14 -1.59 15.89 -10.13
CA ALA A 14 -1.47 15.45 -8.74
C ALA A 14 -2.82 15.02 -8.14
N LYS A 15 -3.93 15.67 -8.52
CA LYS A 15 -5.29 15.28 -8.13
C LYS A 15 -5.67 13.92 -8.74
N SER A 16 -5.58 13.80 -10.06
CA SER A 16 -5.88 12.55 -10.78
C SER A 16 -5.04 11.37 -10.31
N PHE A 17 -3.76 11.60 -9.97
CA PHE A 17 -2.90 10.56 -9.42
C PHE A 17 -3.34 10.10 -8.03
N ARG A 18 -3.75 11.02 -7.15
CA ARG A 18 -4.29 10.69 -5.82
C ARG A 18 -5.57 9.86 -5.92
N GLU A 19 -6.49 10.25 -6.79
CA GLU A 19 -7.75 9.53 -7.03
C GLU A 19 -7.50 8.11 -7.54
N ARG A 20 -6.57 7.94 -8.51
CA ARG A 20 -6.18 6.62 -9.00
C ARG A 20 -5.56 5.75 -7.90
N LYS A 21 -4.74 6.33 -7.02
CA LYS A 21 -4.15 5.60 -5.89
C LYS A 21 -5.20 5.18 -4.86
N ALA A 22 -6.15 6.06 -4.56
CA ALA A 22 -7.25 5.76 -3.64
C ALA A 22 -8.12 4.62 -4.18
N LYS A 23 -8.50 4.68 -5.46
CA LYS A 23 -9.26 3.61 -6.12
C LYS A 23 -8.50 2.28 -6.12
N ALA A 24 -7.22 2.29 -6.50
CA ALA A 24 -6.40 1.09 -6.48
C ALA A 24 -6.28 0.48 -5.07
N ARG A 25 -6.18 1.32 -4.03
CA ARG A 25 -6.15 0.87 -2.64
C ARG A 25 -7.47 0.21 -2.23
N CYS A 26 -8.62 0.78 -2.60
CA CYS A 26 -9.93 0.17 -2.32
C CYS A 26 -10.04 -1.21 -2.98
N GLU A 27 -9.69 -1.33 -4.26
CA GLU A 27 -9.69 -2.60 -4.98
C GLU A 27 -8.77 -3.65 -4.31
N ILE A 28 -7.58 -3.25 -3.86
CA ILE A 28 -6.68 -4.15 -3.13
C ILE A 28 -7.31 -4.64 -1.83
N ILE A 29 -7.93 -3.73 -1.06
CA ILE A 29 -8.54 -4.09 0.23
C ILE A 29 -9.67 -5.10 0.02
N GLU A 30 -10.51 -4.86 -0.99
CA GLU A 30 -11.60 -5.76 -1.37
C GLU A 30 -11.08 -7.13 -1.79
N MET A 31 -10.10 -7.18 -2.71
CA MET A 31 -9.54 -8.44 -3.21
C MET A 31 -8.82 -9.26 -2.12
N LEU A 32 -8.28 -8.60 -1.09
CA LEU A 32 -7.59 -9.26 0.02
C LEU A 32 -8.53 -9.54 1.23
N GLY A 33 -9.84 -9.36 1.06
CA GLY A 33 -10.85 -9.84 2.01
C GLY A 33 -11.34 -8.82 3.06
N ASN A 34 -11.06 -7.53 2.89
CA ASN A 34 -11.57 -6.41 3.71
C ASN A 34 -11.25 -6.45 5.21
N LYS A 35 -10.38 -7.35 5.65
CA LYS A 35 -10.04 -7.48 7.08
C LYS A 35 -8.60 -7.88 7.29
N CYS A 36 -8.12 -7.65 8.51
CA CYS A 36 -6.83 -8.14 8.96
C CYS A 36 -6.82 -9.68 8.94
N SER A 37 -5.89 -10.27 8.20
CA SER A 37 -5.71 -11.73 8.11
C SER A 37 -5.37 -12.37 9.46
N LYS A 38 -4.79 -11.61 10.40
CA LYS A 38 -4.35 -12.10 11.71
C LYS A 38 -5.39 -12.00 12.82
N CYS A 39 -6.09 -10.86 12.93
CA CYS A 39 -7.01 -10.60 14.06
C CYS A 39 -8.45 -10.29 13.66
N GLY A 40 -8.76 -10.24 12.36
CA GLY A 40 -10.12 -9.97 11.88
C GLY A 40 -10.59 -8.53 12.00
N PHE A 41 -9.74 -7.57 12.38
CA PHE A 41 -10.10 -6.14 12.38
C PHE A 41 -10.47 -5.65 10.96
N GLU A 42 -11.57 -4.91 10.79
CA GLU A 42 -12.18 -4.64 9.47
C GLU A 42 -12.22 -3.15 9.08
N ASP A 43 -11.84 -2.22 9.96
CA ASP A 43 -11.85 -0.79 9.60
C ASP A 43 -10.71 -0.46 8.63
N GLU A 44 -11.07 -0.24 7.36
CA GLU A 44 -10.15 0.05 6.26
C GLU A 44 -9.19 1.21 6.52
N ARG A 45 -9.56 2.15 7.39
CA ARG A 45 -8.74 3.32 7.75
C ARG A 45 -7.48 2.90 8.51
N ALA A 46 -7.53 1.77 9.21
CA ALA A 46 -6.41 1.21 9.97
C ALA A 46 -5.92 -0.14 9.41
N LEU A 47 -6.31 -0.50 8.18
CA LEU A 47 -5.71 -1.62 7.44
C LEU A 47 -4.45 -1.19 6.69
N CYS A 48 -3.44 -2.05 6.74
CA CYS A 48 -2.16 -1.92 6.09
C CYS A 48 -2.02 -3.04 5.05
N LEU A 49 -1.55 -2.66 3.86
CA LEU A 49 -1.04 -3.60 2.88
C LEU A 49 0.37 -4.00 3.31
N ASP A 50 0.58 -5.31 3.49
CA ASP A 50 1.83 -5.88 3.97
C ASP A 50 2.30 -7.01 3.03
N HIS A 51 3.61 -7.22 2.99
CA HIS A 51 4.22 -8.36 2.29
C HIS A 51 4.35 -9.53 3.24
N VAL A 52 3.79 -10.69 2.88
CA VAL A 52 3.83 -11.91 3.69
C VAL A 52 5.27 -12.24 4.13
N ASN A 53 6.21 -12.19 3.19
CA ASN A 53 7.64 -12.48 3.39
C ASN A 53 8.51 -11.23 3.61
N GLY A 54 7.90 -10.09 3.97
CA GLY A 54 8.59 -8.81 4.11
C GLY A 54 9.07 -8.24 2.77
N GLY A 55 9.99 -7.27 2.80
CA GLY A 55 10.56 -6.67 1.59
C GLY A 55 9.79 -5.47 1.00
N GLY A 56 8.70 -5.04 1.64
CA GLY A 56 7.91 -3.90 1.17
C GLY A 56 8.70 -2.60 1.00
N LYS A 57 9.69 -2.33 1.86
CA LYS A 57 10.60 -1.16 1.70
C LYS A 57 11.39 -1.22 0.38
N LYS A 58 11.87 -2.41 -0.02
CA LYS A 58 12.63 -2.60 -1.26
C LYS A 58 11.72 -2.40 -2.47
N GLU A 59 10.51 -2.98 -2.44
CA GLU A 59 9.55 -2.84 -3.53
C GLU A 59 9.03 -1.39 -3.67
N GLN A 60 8.77 -0.71 -2.55
CA GLN A 60 8.41 0.70 -2.53
C GLN A 60 9.51 1.58 -3.15
N LYS A 61 10.78 1.32 -2.82
CA LYS A 61 11.92 2.04 -3.43
C LYS A 61 12.03 1.77 -4.93
N LYS A 62 11.73 0.55 -5.37
CA LYS A 62 11.78 0.15 -6.79
C LYS A 62 10.70 0.82 -7.64
N PHE A 63 9.46 0.88 -7.16
CA PHE A 63 8.33 1.37 -7.97
C PHE A 63 7.94 2.81 -7.68
N GLY A 64 8.32 3.37 -6.53
CA GLY A 64 8.05 4.76 -6.17
C GLY A 64 6.58 5.14 -6.34
N GLY A 65 6.30 6.10 -7.23
CA GLY A 65 4.95 6.58 -7.50
C GLY A 65 3.96 5.50 -7.94
N SER A 66 4.41 4.48 -8.70
CA SER A 66 3.55 3.44 -9.26
C SER A 66 3.34 2.23 -8.34
N TYR A 67 3.95 2.23 -7.16
CA TYR A 67 3.96 1.10 -6.22
C TYR A 67 2.58 0.43 -6.03
N ILE A 68 1.55 1.20 -5.66
CA ILE A 68 0.23 0.62 -5.39
C ILE A 68 -0.43 0.02 -6.64
N MET A 69 -0.21 0.60 -7.82
CA MET A 69 -0.73 0.09 -9.08
C MET A 69 -0.04 -1.22 -9.48
N GLN A 70 1.25 -1.34 -9.19
CA GLN A 70 2.02 -2.55 -9.44
C GLN A 70 1.57 -3.69 -8.53
N ILE A 71 1.28 -3.40 -7.27
CA ILE A 71 0.71 -4.41 -6.36
C ILE A 71 -0.68 -4.85 -6.83
N LEU A 72 -1.57 -3.91 -7.15
CA LEU A 72 -2.89 -4.25 -7.70
C LEU A 72 -2.77 -5.15 -8.93
N LYS A 73 -1.86 -4.84 -9.85
CA LYS A 73 -1.61 -5.69 -11.04
C LYS A 73 -1.17 -7.10 -10.64
N ARG A 74 -0.26 -7.23 -9.67
CA ARG A 74 0.24 -8.53 -9.21
C ARG A 74 -0.86 -9.35 -8.51
N ILE A 75 -1.67 -8.71 -7.67
CA ILE A 75 -2.83 -9.36 -7.01
C ILE A 75 -3.83 -9.83 -8.07
N LYS A 76 -4.12 -9.00 -9.09
CA LYS A 76 -4.96 -9.40 -10.23
C LYS A 76 -4.41 -10.56 -11.06
N LEU A 77 -3.11 -10.82 -11.00
CA LEU A 77 -2.44 -11.96 -11.62
C LEU A 77 -2.33 -13.17 -10.67
N GLY A 78 -2.94 -13.14 -9.49
CA GLY A 78 -2.93 -14.24 -8.52
C GLY A 78 -1.72 -14.27 -7.59
N SER A 79 -1.03 -13.15 -7.38
CA SER A 79 0.09 -13.10 -6.43
C SER A 79 -0.41 -13.25 -4.98
N GLU A 80 0.20 -14.20 -4.26
CA GLU A 80 -0.02 -14.46 -2.83
C GLU A 80 1.02 -13.75 -1.93
N GLU A 81 1.85 -12.87 -2.50
CA GLU A 81 2.92 -12.18 -1.74
C GLU A 81 2.39 -11.10 -0.78
N TYR A 82 1.09 -10.79 -0.86
CA TYR A 82 0.46 -9.64 -0.19
C TYR A 82 -0.64 -10.09 0.77
N GLN A 83 -0.75 -9.39 1.89
CA GLN A 83 -1.81 -9.58 2.88
C GLN A 83 -2.30 -8.23 3.43
N LEU A 84 -3.48 -8.24 4.04
CA LEU A 84 -3.96 -7.14 4.86
C LEU A 84 -3.72 -7.42 6.34
N LEU A 85 -3.12 -6.45 7.03
CA LEU A 85 -2.96 -6.46 8.48
C LEU A 85 -3.49 -5.15 9.06
N CYS A 86 -4.07 -5.17 10.26
CA CYS A 86 -4.31 -3.91 10.97
C CYS A 86 -2.96 -3.28 11.37
N CYS A 87 -2.95 -1.98 11.67
CA CYS A 87 -1.74 -1.26 12.05
C CYS A 87 -0.96 -1.94 13.19
N ASN A 88 -1.67 -2.50 14.17
CA ASN A 88 -1.05 -3.20 15.30
C ASN A 88 -0.39 -4.52 14.88
N CYS A 89 -1.11 -5.38 14.15
CA CYS A 89 -0.57 -6.65 13.67
C CYS A 89 0.61 -6.45 12.71
N ASN A 90 0.54 -5.44 11.83
CA ASN A 90 1.64 -5.05 10.95
C ASN A 90 2.87 -4.62 11.75
N GLN A 91 2.66 -3.83 12.81
CA GLN A 91 3.76 -3.35 13.65
C GLN A 91 4.41 -4.48 14.44
N ILE A 92 3.61 -5.40 15.01
CA ILE A 92 4.10 -6.61 15.69
C ILE A 92 4.91 -7.47 14.71
N LYS A 93 4.39 -7.74 13.51
CA LYS A 93 5.11 -8.50 12.48
C LYS A 93 6.49 -7.92 12.16
N LYS A 94 6.60 -6.59 12.02
CA LYS A 94 7.90 -5.94 11.74
C LYS A 94 8.92 -6.16 12.84
N ILE A 95 8.46 -6.22 14.09
CA ILE A 95 9.30 -6.47 15.26
C ILE A 95 9.72 -7.94 15.27
N ASP A 96 8.76 -8.86 15.20
CA ASP A 96 8.98 -10.31 15.21
C ASP A 96 9.95 -10.73 14.08
N ASN A 97 9.75 -10.18 12.89
CA ASN A 97 10.56 -10.48 11.70
C ASN A 97 11.83 -9.63 11.58
N LYS A 98 12.12 -8.73 12.53
CA LYS A 98 13.27 -7.82 12.51
C LYS A 98 13.37 -7.00 11.20
N GLU A 99 12.23 -6.63 10.63
CA GLU A 99 12.13 -5.82 9.40
C GLU A 99 12.48 -4.33 9.65
N ASP A 100 12.51 -3.93 10.91
CA ASP A 100 12.92 -2.62 11.36
C ASP A 100 14.29 -2.67 12.05
N THR A 101 15.34 -2.42 11.28
CA THR A 101 16.73 -2.38 11.77
C THR A 101 17.06 -1.13 12.59
N SER A 102 16.12 -0.17 12.71
CA SER A 102 16.36 1.11 13.38
C SER A 102 15.96 1.12 14.87
N ARG A 103 15.11 0.18 15.30
CA ARG A 103 14.75 0.06 16.71
C ARG A 103 15.85 -0.67 17.48
N LYS A 104 16.66 0.10 18.21
CA LYS A 104 17.71 -0.42 19.11
C LYS A 104 17.17 -1.03 20.40
N TYR A 105 15.90 -0.82 20.74
CA TYR A 105 15.31 -1.23 22.01
C TYR A 105 13.91 -1.80 21.79
N ILE A 106 13.83 -3.13 21.71
CA ILE A 106 12.68 -3.98 22.06
C ILE A 106 13.27 -5.19 22.78
#